data_AF-A0ABD5K5B3-F1
#
_entry.id   AF-A0ABD5K5B3-F1
#
_cell.length_a   1.000
_cell.length_b   1.000
_cell.length_c   1.000
_cell.angle_alpha   90.00
_cell.angle_beta   90.00
_cell.angle_gamma   90.00
#
_symmetry.space_group_name_H-M   'P 1'
#
loop_
_entity.id
_entity.type
_entity.pdbx_description
1 polymer ?
#
loop_
_entity_poly.entity_id
_entity_poly.type
_entity_poly.pdbx_seq_one_letter_code
_entity_poly.pdbx_strand_id
1 'polypeptide(L)'
;MRSSRFTPYLSFIGFGLVILTLSVNVSFKLGMEKGLDEGSLMLLSVANAVLLVYPLAWGVFAILEFYMLWKEKQKMKSKLERGKMNKEDFLDQIKKVKTSLGINISYIVILLSQLGYVIINWDEVNV
;
A
#
# COMPACT_ATOMS: atom_id res chain seq x y z
N MET A 1 -17.27 21.82 -2.93
CA MET A 1 -16.41 21.11 -1.95
C MET A 1 -16.77 19.62 -1.88
N ARG A 2 -16.05 18.72 -2.57
CA ARG A 2 -16.09 17.26 -2.29
C ARG A 2 -14.97 16.44 -2.96
N SER A 3 -13.77 17.03 -3.09
CA SER A 3 -12.62 16.36 -3.74
C SER A 3 -12.01 15.23 -2.89
N SER A 4 -12.17 15.28 -1.56
CA SER A 4 -11.48 14.36 -0.63
C SER A 4 -12.07 12.96 -0.52
N ARG A 5 -13.27 12.68 -1.07
CA ARG A 5 -13.95 11.40 -0.85
C ARG A 5 -13.24 10.22 -1.54
N PHE A 6 -12.50 10.50 -2.60
CA PHE A 6 -11.95 9.47 -3.47
C PHE A 6 -10.44 9.32 -3.36
N THR A 7 -9.75 10.15 -2.58
CA THR A 7 -8.29 10.06 -2.47
C THR A 7 -7.91 8.83 -1.64
N PRO A 8 -7.09 7.90 -2.17
CA PRO A 8 -6.70 6.69 -1.45
C PRO A 8 -5.56 6.98 -0.44
N TYR A 9 -5.84 7.78 0.59
CA TYR A 9 -4.86 8.22 1.58
C TYR A 9 -4.19 7.06 2.31
N LEU A 10 -4.92 5.98 2.61
CA LEU A 10 -4.38 4.84 3.35
C LEU A 10 -3.39 4.07 2.48
N SER A 11 -3.68 3.91 1.18
CA SER A 11 -2.73 3.34 0.23
C SER A 11 -1.49 4.22 0.07
N PHE A 12 -1.63 5.55 0.00
CA PHE A 12 -0.47 6.45 -0.10
C PHE A 12 0.46 6.36 1.11
N ILE A 13 -0.09 6.32 2.33
CA ILE A 13 0.70 6.08 3.54
C ILE A 13 1.41 4.73 3.45
N GLY A 14 0.68 3.70 3.00
CA GLY A 14 1.20 2.37 2.76
C GLY A 14 2.38 2.33 1.78
N PHE A 15 2.29 3.06 0.67
CA PHE A 15 3.40 3.23 -0.28
C PHE A 15 4.63 3.85 0.38
N GLY A 16 4.45 4.88 1.21
CA GLY A 16 5.53 5.49 1.97
C GLY A 16 6.23 4.49 2.90
N LEU A 17 5.46 3.65 3.59
CA LEU A 17 5.99 2.60 4.45
C LEU A 17 6.80 1.57 3.65
N VAL A 18 6.32 1.15 2.48
CA VAL A 18 7.07 0.22 1.62
C VAL A 18 8.38 0.84 1.14
N ILE A 19 8.36 2.11 0.69
CA ILE A 19 9.58 2.80 0.24
C ILE A 19 10.60 2.88 1.37
N LEU A 20 10.16 3.24 2.59
CA LEU A 20 11.02 3.27 3.78
C LEU A 20 11.62 1.88 4.05
N THR A 21 10.81 0.84 3.96
CA THR A 21 11.25 -0.56 4.15
C THR A 21 12.33 -0.95 3.15
N LEU A 22 12.13 -0.63 1.87
CA LEU A 22 13.11 -0.89 0.81
C LEU A 22 14.42 -0.12 1.05
N SER A 23 14.33 1.16 1.45
CA SER A 23 15.52 1.95 1.76
C SER A 23 16.34 1.36 2.91
N VAL A 24 15.68 0.89 3.98
CA VAL A 24 16.37 0.25 5.11
C VAL A 24 16.96 -1.11 4.70
N ASN A 25 16.23 -1.92 3.93
CA ASN A 25 16.73 -3.20 3.43
C ASN A 25 17.99 -3.04 2.56
N VAL A 26 17.97 -2.09 1.63
CA VAL A 26 19.14 -1.75 0.81
C VAL A 26 20.30 -1.25 1.67
N SER A 27 20.02 -0.41 2.68
CA SER A 27 21.04 0.12 3.58
C SER A 27 21.68 -0.98 4.41
N PHE A 28 20.89 -1.96 4.88
CA PHE A 28 21.39 -3.13 5.58
C PHE A 28 22.31 -3.98 4.70
N LYS A 29 21.88 -4.32 3.47
CA LYS A 29 22.71 -5.09 2.52
C LYS A 29 24.03 -4.38 2.20
N LEU A 30 23.98 -3.09 1.89
CA LEU A 30 25.19 -2.29 1.63
C LEU A 30 26.08 -2.15 2.86
N GLY A 31 25.50 -2.09 4.06
CA GLY A 31 26.24 -2.05 5.32
C GLY A 31 27.03 -3.33 5.56
N MET A 32 26.44 -4.50 5.25
CA MET A 32 27.14 -5.78 5.32
C MET A 32 28.30 -5.85 4.32
N GLU A 33 28.09 -5.42 3.07
CA GLU A 33 29.14 -5.43 2.04
C GLU A 33 30.31 -4.50 2.35
N LYS A 34 30.05 -3.36 3.01
CA LYS A 34 31.07 -2.34 3.32
C LYS A 34 31.74 -2.52 4.68
N GLY A 35 31.35 -3.55 5.45
CA GLY A 35 31.91 -3.81 6.77
C GLY A 35 31.58 -2.72 7.79
N LEU A 36 30.30 -2.33 7.90
CA LEU A 36 29.84 -1.45 8.98
C LEU A 36 30.05 -2.09 10.36
N ASP A 37 30.10 -1.25 11.41
CA ASP A 37 30.23 -1.74 12.77
C ASP A 37 29.05 -2.65 13.18
N GLU A 38 29.31 -3.63 14.05
CA GLU A 38 28.33 -4.62 14.49
C GLU A 38 27.10 -3.98 15.14
N GLY A 39 27.25 -2.87 15.86
CA GLY A 39 26.15 -2.17 16.53
C GLY A 39 25.17 -1.55 15.52
N SER A 40 25.69 -0.89 14.49
CA SER A 40 24.90 -0.32 13.40
C SER A 40 24.23 -1.40 12.55
N LEU A 41 24.90 -2.53 12.30
CA LEU A 41 24.31 -3.68 11.61
C LEU A 41 23.15 -4.29 12.40
N MET A 42 23.29 -4.41 13.73
CA MET A 42 22.24 -4.91 14.60
C MET A 42 21.01 -3.98 14.58
N LEU A 43 21.21 -2.66 14.67
CA LEU A 43 20.12 -1.68 14.58
C LEU A 43 19.40 -1.72 13.23
N LEU A 44 20.15 -1.82 12.12
CA LEU A 44 19.60 -1.93 10.77
C LEU A 44 18.82 -3.24 10.59
N SER A 45 19.31 -4.35 11.15
CA SER A 45 18.62 -5.64 11.13
C SER A 45 17.27 -5.58 11.85
N VAL A 46 17.25 -5.07 13.08
CA VAL A 46 16.01 -4.90 13.86
C VAL A 46 15.04 -3.95 13.16
N ALA A 47 15.54 -2.81 12.64
CA ALA A 47 14.73 -1.87 11.90
C ALA A 47 14.13 -2.50 10.64
N ASN A 48 14.91 -3.31 9.90
CA ASN A 48 14.46 -4.03 8.72
C ASN A 48 13.36 -5.05 9.08
N ALA A 49 13.54 -5.84 10.14
CA ALA A 49 12.53 -6.80 10.59
C ALA A 49 11.20 -6.13 10.97
N VAL A 50 11.26 -5.04 11.76
CA VAL A 50 10.07 -4.26 12.14
C VAL A 50 9.38 -3.67 10.91
N LEU A 51 10.16 -3.09 9.99
CA LEU A 51 9.63 -2.50 8.76
C LEU A 51 9.14 -3.55 7.74
N LEU A 52 9.54 -4.81 7.84
CA LEU A 52 8.93 -5.87 7.02
C LEU A 52 7.53 -6.25 7.51
N VAL A 53 7.26 -6.14 8.82
CA VAL A 53 5.97 -6.48 9.44
C VAL A 53 4.97 -5.32 9.36
N TYR A 54 5.43 -4.09 9.56
CA TYR A 54 4.54 -2.93 9.68
C TYR A 54 3.68 -2.63 8.43
N PRO A 55 4.22 -2.68 7.19
CA PRO A 55 3.44 -2.51 5.96
C PRO A 55 2.42 -3.64 5.77
N LEU A 56 2.75 -4.87 6.19
CA LEU A 56 1.82 -6.00 6.13
C LEU A 56 0.63 -5.78 7.07
N ALA A 57 0.89 -5.32 8.30
CA ALA A 57 -0.17 -4.92 9.22
C ALA A 57 -1.03 -3.77 8.65
N TRP A 58 -0.38 -2.81 7.98
CA TRP A 58 -1.07 -1.71 7.28
C TRP A 58 -1.94 -2.18 6.10
N GLY A 59 -1.67 -3.39 5.57
CA GLY A 59 -2.45 -4.00 4.50
C GLY A 59 -3.94 -4.19 4.83
N VAL A 60 -4.30 -4.31 6.11
CA VAL A 60 -5.71 -4.35 6.53
C VAL A 60 -6.45 -3.08 6.09
N PHE A 61 -5.80 -1.92 6.21
CA PHE A 61 -6.36 -0.63 5.77
C PHE A 61 -6.48 -0.55 4.25
N ALA A 62 -5.58 -1.19 3.49
CA ALA A 62 -5.70 -1.29 2.04
C ALA A 62 -6.97 -2.03 1.63
N ILE A 63 -7.28 -3.15 2.29
CA ILE A 63 -8.48 -3.96 2.03
C ILE A 63 -9.75 -3.19 2.40
N LEU A 64 -9.73 -2.48 3.53
CA LEU A 64 -10.87 -1.62 3.93
C LEU A 64 -11.11 -0.50 2.92
N GLU A 65 -10.05 0.18 2.47
CA GLU A 65 -10.14 1.24 1.46
C GLU A 65 -10.63 0.69 0.12
N PHE A 66 -10.16 -0.49 -0.29
CA PHE A 66 -10.66 -1.20 -1.47
C PHE A 66 -12.18 -1.41 -1.40
N TYR A 67 -12.66 -1.96 -0.27
CA TYR A 67 -14.07 -2.23 -0.06
C TYR A 67 -14.93 -0.96 -0.12
N MET A 68 -14.47 0.13 0.50
CA MET A 68 -15.17 1.42 0.45
C MET A 68 -15.26 1.97 -0.98
N LEU A 69 -14.14 1.98 -1.72
CA LEU A 69 -14.09 2.46 -3.09
C LEU A 69 -14.94 1.60 -4.03
N TRP A 70 -14.93 0.28 -3.84
CA TRP A 70 -15.77 -0.66 -4.60
C TRP A 70 -17.25 -0.43 -4.34
N LYS A 71 -17.64 -0.25 -3.07
CA LYS A 71 -19.03 0.05 -2.69
C LYS A 71 -19.52 1.37 -3.30
N GLU A 72 -18.68 2.42 -3.28
CA GLU A 72 -19.05 3.72 -3.86
C GLU A 72 -19.14 3.64 -5.40
N LYS A 73 -18.27 2.84 -6.05
CA LYS A 73 -18.38 2.52 -7.49
C LYS A 73 -19.73 1.87 -7.83
N GLN A 74 -20.15 0.86 -7.07
CA GLN A 74 -21.44 0.19 -7.27
C GLN A 74 -22.62 1.14 -7.00
N LYS A 75 -22.53 1.97 -5.97
CA LYS A 75 -23.55 2.97 -5.63
C LYS A 75 -23.72 4.01 -6.75
N MET A 76 -22.64 4.48 -7.37
CA MET A 76 -22.71 5.40 -8.51
C MET A 76 -23.36 4.73 -9.71
N LYS A 77 -23.00 3.47 -10.01
CA LYS A 77 -23.62 2.71 -11.10
C LYS A 77 -25.13 2.57 -10.90
N SER A 78 -25.56 2.21 -9.68
CA SER A 78 -26.99 2.09 -9.33
C SER A 78 -27.74 3.42 -9.42
N LYS A 79 -27.10 4.56 -9.08
CA LYS A 79 -27.72 5.88 -9.22
C LYS A 79 -27.94 6.28 -10.68
N LEU A 80 -26.99 5.95 -11.56
CA LEU A 80 -27.12 6.16 -13.00
C LEU A 80 -28.26 5.33 -13.58
N GLU A 81 -28.33 4.03 -13.24
CA GLU A 81 -29.38 3.12 -13.70
C GLU A 81 -30.79 3.57 -13.26
N ARG A 82 -30.90 4.20 -12.08
CA ARG A 82 -32.16 4.75 -11.55
C ARG A 82 -32.49 6.15 -12.07
N GLY A 83 -31.70 6.70 -12.99
CA GLY A 83 -31.87 8.07 -13.50
C GLY A 83 -31.65 9.17 -12.45
N LYS A 84 -31.08 8.83 -11.29
CA LYS A 84 -30.82 9.77 -10.18
C LYS A 84 -29.48 10.51 -10.31
N MET A 85 -28.78 10.33 -11.43
CA MET A 85 -27.47 10.91 -11.70
C MET A 85 -27.32 11.13 -13.20
N ASN A 86 -26.83 12.30 -13.58
CA ASN A 86 -26.58 12.62 -14.98
C ASN A 86 -25.36 11.84 -15.51
N LYS A 87 -25.35 11.52 -16.80
CA LYS A 87 -24.31 10.70 -17.43
C LYS A 87 -22.93 11.38 -17.40
N GLU A 88 -22.90 12.71 -17.59
CA GLU A 88 -21.67 13.51 -17.54
C GLU A 88 -21.05 13.51 -16.13
N ASP A 89 -21.86 13.79 -15.11
CA ASP A 89 -21.43 13.74 -13.70
C ASP A 89 -20.93 12.34 -13.31
N PHE A 90 -21.58 11.30 -13.84
CA PHE A 90 -21.16 9.92 -13.60
C PHE A 90 -19.78 9.64 -14.20
N LEU A 91 -19.54 10.08 -15.44
CA LEU A 91 -18.26 9.86 -16.12
C LEU A 91 -17.09 10.57 -15.41
N ASP A 92 -17.29 11.79 -14.90
CA ASP A 92 -16.24 12.48 -14.15
C ASP A 92 -15.94 11.78 -12.80
N GLN A 93 -16.97 11.43 -12.04
CA GLN A 93 -16.79 10.80 -10.72
C GLN A 93 -16.28 9.36 -10.81
N ILE A 94 -16.76 8.56 -11.78
CA ILE A 94 -16.33 7.17 -11.95
C ILE A 94 -14.87 7.09 -12.39
N LYS A 95 -14.38 8.07 -13.17
CA LYS A 95 -12.98 8.14 -13.58
C LYS A 95 -12.07 8.30 -12.36
N LYS A 96 -12.42 9.22 -11.45
CA LYS A 96 -11.69 9.43 -10.18
C LYS A 96 -11.67 8.16 -9.34
N VAL A 97 -12.82 7.49 -9.16
CA VAL A 97 -12.88 6.24 -8.38
C VAL A 97 -12.09 5.10 -9.02
N LYS A 98 -12.12 4.98 -10.35
CA LYS A 98 -11.31 3.99 -11.06
C LYS A 98 -9.81 4.24 -10.84
N THR A 99 -9.35 5.48 -10.93
CA THR A 99 -7.95 5.82 -10.65
C THR A 99 -7.57 5.45 -9.22
N SER A 100 -8.39 5.80 -8.24
CA SER A 100 -8.13 5.49 -6.84
C SER A 100 -8.15 4.00 -6.54
N LEU A 101 -9.07 3.24 -7.15
CA LEU A 101 -9.05 1.78 -7.11
C LEU A 101 -7.78 1.22 -7.73
N GLY A 102 -7.31 1.79 -8.84
CA GLY A 102 -6.04 1.40 -9.47
C GLY A 102 -4.85 1.57 -8.52
N ILE A 103 -4.76 2.71 -7.83
CA ILE A 103 -3.70 2.98 -6.84
C ILE A 103 -3.79 2.02 -5.64
N ASN A 104 -5.00 1.75 -5.16
CA ASN A 104 -5.19 0.84 -4.03
C ASN A 104 -4.86 -0.62 -4.42
N ILE A 105 -5.25 -1.07 -5.62
CA ILE A 105 -4.89 -2.40 -6.14
C ILE A 105 -3.37 -2.52 -6.33
N SER A 106 -2.70 -1.50 -6.87
CA SER A 106 -1.24 -1.56 -7.04
C SER A 106 -0.53 -1.64 -5.70
N TYR A 107 -1.03 -0.97 -4.66
CA TYR A 107 -0.52 -1.13 -3.30
C TYR A 107 -0.71 -2.56 -2.76
N ILE A 108 -1.89 -3.17 -2.96
CA ILE A 108 -2.14 -4.56 -2.55
C ILE A 108 -1.18 -5.53 -3.25
N VAL A 109 -0.94 -5.34 -4.55
CA VAL A 109 0.03 -6.17 -5.30
C VAL A 109 1.43 -6.08 -4.69
N ILE A 110 1.86 -4.88 -4.32
CA ILE A 110 3.15 -4.66 -3.66
C ILE A 110 3.21 -5.36 -2.30
N LEU A 111 2.13 -5.30 -1.50
CA LEU A 111 2.07 -6.02 -0.23
C LEU A 111 2.18 -7.53 -0.41
N LEU A 112 1.53 -8.10 -1.44
CA LEU A 112 1.67 -9.52 -1.76
C LEU A 112 3.09 -9.88 -2.16
N SER A 113 3.77 -9.03 -2.95
CA SER A 113 5.18 -9.20 -3.29
C SER A 113 6.09 -9.13 -2.06
N GLN A 114 5.83 -8.19 -1.14
CA GLN A 114 6.57 -8.08 0.13
C GLN A 114 6.35 -9.31 1.02
N LEU A 115 5.12 -9.79 1.12
CA LEU A 115 4.80 -11.01 1.86
C LEU A 115 5.51 -12.22 1.25
N GLY A 116 5.52 -12.34 -0.08
CA GLY A 116 6.29 -13.36 -0.79
C GLY A 116 7.79 -13.27 -0.51
N TYR A 117 8.36 -12.06 -0.48
CA TYR A 117 9.75 -11.84 -0.11
C TYR A 117 10.06 -12.32 1.31
N VAL A 118 9.21 -12.00 2.29
CA VAL A 118 9.37 -12.46 3.69
C VAL A 118 9.29 -13.98 3.80
N ILE A 119 8.37 -14.62 3.08
CA ILE A 119 8.22 -16.09 3.09
C ILE A 119 9.46 -16.77 2.48
N ILE A 120 9.97 -16.27 1.36
CA ILE A 120 11.14 -16.85 0.68
C ILE A 120 12.41 -16.68 1.50
N ASN A 121 12.59 -15.52 2.14
CA ASN A 121 13.78 -15.20 2.92
C ASN A 121 13.53 -15.36 4.42
N TRP A 122 12.62 -16.26 4.81
CA TRP A 122 12.25 -16.45 6.21
C TRP A 122 13.46 -16.74 7.09
N ASP A 123 14.41 -17.55 6.60
CA ASP A 123 15.64 -17.88 7.34
C ASP A 123 16.61 -16.69 7.49
N GLU A 124 16.59 -15.72 6.56
CA GLU A 124 17.40 -14.49 6.67
C GLU A 124 16.72 -13.42 7.52
N VAL A 125 15.38 -13.44 7.58
CA VAL A 125 14.56 -12.48 8.33
C VAL A 125 14.36 -12.92 9.78
N ASN A 126 14.52 -14.22 10.06
CA ASN A 126 14.50 -14.79 11.41
C ASN A 126 15.85 -14.55 12.10
N VAL A 127 16.02 -13.33 12.62
CA VAL A 127 17.19 -12.89 13.41
C VAL A 127 17.22 -13.57 14.77
#